data_AF-A0A928SUR7-F1
#
_entry.id   AF-A0A928SUR7-F1
#
_cell.length_a   1.000
_cell.length_b   1.000
_cell.length_c   1.000
_cell.angle_alpha   90.00
_cell.angle_beta   90.00
_cell.angle_gamma   90.00
#
_symmetry.space_group_name_H-M   'P 1'
#
loop_
_entity.id
_entity.type
_entity.pdbx_description
1 polymer ?
#
loop_
_entity_poly.entity_id
_entity_poly.type
_entity_poly.pdbx_seq_one_letter_code
_entity_poly.pdbx_strand_id
1 'polypeptide(L)'
;MKPLSVALMGIGLIALSAMGACRAESGSSGGGSGGGGNAGGFGGAVGGQAGSNTGGGNTGGSGGGNTGGSSGDGGSCAPGAKEDTDAMCSDGCDNDNDGFTDCEDFDCEGKPTVCPAGPVENSNALCSNGTDDDGDNKIDCDDFDCKDRLVCKGEKTNAACSDGKDNDADGKIDCADTDCQKEAIVVCNGSTPVSPLPPKANWPALVKTKCSDGTDNDSNGFTDCGDFGCLDAIEAVDCKDMPVEGDNKTCSDGIDNDKDGKIDCAEKSCQSEGIVVCSKTSPGQPASPMPPESQWPALADAECSDTKDNDTNTFVDCKDFGCSKNPVVTVCNAEANDVTCKDGKDNDNNGFTDCDDFSCSQNAFVTVCVTESSYAECSDGKDNDNNGFADCDDFSCNPNTGTKNLACQ
;
A
#
# COMPACT_ATOMS: atom_id res chain seq x y z
N MET A 1 -2.34 49.42 57.37
CA MET A 1 -3.00 50.50 56.58
C MET A 1 -1.94 51.46 56.05
N LYS A 2 -2.16 51.99 54.83
CA LYS A 2 -1.38 53.02 54.10
C LYS A 2 -0.08 52.59 53.37
N PRO A 3 0.27 53.24 52.22
CA PRO A 3 1.00 52.58 51.12
C PRO A 3 2.21 53.35 50.54
N LEU A 4 3.02 52.66 49.72
CA LEU A 4 4.03 53.16 48.76
C LEU A 4 4.22 52.07 47.69
N SER A 5 4.66 52.31 46.43
CA SER A 5 4.65 53.48 45.55
C SER A 5 4.94 53.00 44.11
N VAL A 6 4.45 53.71 43.09
CA VAL A 6 4.76 53.44 41.67
C VAL A 6 5.97 54.27 41.22
N ALA A 7 6.80 53.73 40.33
CA ALA A 7 7.85 54.47 39.61
C ALA A 7 7.88 54.08 38.13
N LEU A 8 8.22 55.03 37.26
CA LEU A 8 8.05 54.99 35.80
C LEU A 8 9.19 55.77 35.10
N MET A 9 9.87 55.17 34.11
CA MET A 9 10.86 55.76 33.17
C MET A 9 11.22 54.66 32.13
N GLY A 10 11.45 54.89 30.82
CA GLY A 10 11.23 56.06 29.97
C GLY A 10 12.17 56.11 28.73
N ILE A 11 11.64 56.47 27.54
CA ILE A 11 12.35 57.02 26.34
C ILE A 11 13.18 56.00 25.51
N GLY A 12 13.25 56.01 24.16
CA GLY A 12 12.63 56.91 23.15
C GLY A 12 12.87 56.47 21.68
N LEU A 13 12.47 57.32 20.71
CA LEU A 13 12.50 57.08 19.25
C LEU A 13 13.86 57.40 18.58
N ILE A 14 14.08 56.90 17.35
CA ILE A 14 14.41 57.67 16.11
C ILE A 14 14.29 56.76 14.87
N ALA A 15 13.99 57.32 13.69
CA ALA A 15 13.79 56.61 12.41
C ALA A 15 14.80 57.03 11.32
N LEU A 16 15.00 56.21 10.27
CA LEU A 16 15.45 56.64 8.94
C LEU A 16 15.15 55.61 7.82
N SER A 17 15.53 55.89 6.56
CA SER A 17 14.69 55.64 5.37
C SER A 17 15.37 55.00 4.13
N ALA A 18 14.59 54.17 3.41
CA ALA A 18 14.40 54.06 1.95
C ALA A 18 15.55 54.12 0.89
N MET A 19 15.55 53.11 -0.02
CA MET A 19 15.80 53.12 -1.50
C MET A 19 17.22 53.33 -2.09
N GLY A 20 17.60 52.58 -3.17
CA GLY A 20 18.59 53.14 -4.12
C GLY A 20 19.47 52.36 -5.16
N ALA A 21 19.13 51.17 -5.70
CA ALA A 21 19.48 50.70 -7.09
C ALA A 21 20.94 50.54 -7.69
N CYS A 22 21.01 49.73 -8.78
CA CYS A 22 22.02 49.62 -9.90
C CYS A 22 23.34 48.82 -9.70
N ARG A 23 23.51 47.64 -10.36
CA ARG A 23 24.07 47.32 -11.72
C ARG A 23 25.62 47.13 -11.73
N ALA A 24 26.14 45.91 -12.00
CA ALA A 24 26.64 45.37 -13.31
C ALA A 24 28.01 45.99 -13.71
N GLU A 25 29.11 45.33 -14.10
CA GLU A 25 29.42 44.20 -15.01
C GLU A 25 30.93 43.80 -14.88
N SER A 26 31.52 42.75 -15.50
CA SER A 26 31.08 41.42 -15.97
C SER A 26 32.30 40.56 -16.46
N GLY A 27 32.14 39.24 -16.61
CA GLY A 27 33.03 38.34 -17.37
C GLY A 27 33.90 37.33 -16.57
N SER A 28 34.34 36.20 -17.14
CA SER A 28 33.99 35.42 -18.34
C SER A 28 34.99 34.24 -18.46
N SER A 29 34.58 33.14 -19.12
CA SER A 29 35.32 31.90 -19.50
C SER A 29 35.30 30.74 -18.48
N GLY A 30 34.90 29.50 -18.85
CA GLY A 30 34.17 29.08 -20.06
C GLY A 30 34.04 27.55 -20.22
N GLY A 31 32.85 27.10 -20.67
CA GLY A 31 32.60 25.99 -21.62
C GLY A 31 32.93 24.53 -21.23
N GLY A 32 32.10 23.53 -21.55
CA GLY A 32 30.78 23.54 -22.20
C GLY A 32 30.33 22.13 -22.67
N SER A 33 29.09 22.02 -23.16
CA SER A 33 28.36 20.80 -23.61
C SER A 33 27.72 19.96 -22.49
N GLY A 34 26.49 19.47 -22.60
CA GLY A 34 25.45 19.71 -23.61
C GLY A 34 24.70 18.44 -24.05
N GLY A 35 23.36 18.47 -24.02
CA GLY A 35 22.47 17.36 -24.39
C GLY A 35 22.07 16.49 -23.20
N GLY A 36 20.86 15.92 -23.14
CA GLY A 36 19.72 16.00 -24.07
C GLY A 36 18.62 15.06 -23.58
N GLY A 37 17.34 15.41 -23.76
CA GLY A 37 16.23 14.62 -23.22
C GLY A 37 15.90 13.36 -24.02
N ASN A 38 15.34 12.36 -23.33
CA ASN A 38 14.50 11.27 -23.81
C ASN A 38 13.70 10.80 -22.57
N ALA A 39 12.37 10.68 -22.52
CA ALA A 39 11.36 10.69 -23.59
C ALA A 39 11.46 9.53 -24.60
N GLY A 40 11.60 8.31 -24.07
CA GLY A 40 11.05 7.11 -24.70
C GLY A 40 9.89 6.58 -23.83
N GLY A 41 8.79 6.06 -24.37
CA GLY A 41 8.49 5.86 -25.79
C GLY A 41 7.81 4.53 -26.08
N PHE A 42 6.82 4.11 -25.29
CA PHE A 42 6.02 2.92 -25.58
C PHE A 42 5.03 3.23 -26.72
N GLY A 43 5.25 2.63 -27.89
CA GLY A 43 4.37 2.80 -29.05
C GLY A 43 4.62 1.74 -30.13
N GLY A 44 3.58 0.95 -30.44
CA GLY A 44 3.65 -0.16 -31.40
C GLY A 44 2.80 -1.36 -30.95
N ALA A 45 1.48 -1.28 -30.78
CA ALA A 45 0.43 -1.02 -31.78
C ALA A 45 -0.03 -2.24 -32.61
N VAL A 46 -1.08 -2.90 -32.13
CA VAL A 46 -2.23 -3.48 -32.88
C VAL A 46 -3.41 -3.54 -31.89
N GLY A 47 -4.69 -3.33 -32.21
CA GLY A 47 -5.30 -3.07 -33.52
C GLY A 47 -6.76 -3.56 -33.55
N GLY A 48 -7.64 -3.03 -32.68
CA GLY A 48 -9.01 -3.53 -32.49
C GLY A 48 -10.09 -2.45 -32.58
N GLN A 49 -10.69 -2.27 -33.77
CA GLN A 49 -11.86 -1.40 -33.92
C GLN A 49 -13.14 -2.14 -33.52
N ALA A 50 -13.86 -1.64 -32.52
CA ALA A 50 -15.22 -2.09 -32.20
C ALA A 50 -16.21 -1.66 -33.31
N GLY A 51 -16.39 -2.52 -34.32
CA GLY A 51 -17.31 -2.34 -35.43
C GLY A 51 -18.73 -2.87 -35.12
N SER A 52 -19.72 -2.01 -35.27
CA SER A 52 -21.16 -2.24 -35.03
C SER A 52 -21.72 -3.61 -35.41
N ASN A 53 -22.48 -4.21 -34.49
CA ASN A 53 -23.26 -5.43 -34.70
C ASN A 53 -24.45 -5.17 -35.66
N THR A 54 -24.37 -5.69 -36.89
CA THR A 54 -25.54 -5.96 -37.76
C THR A 54 -25.31 -7.27 -38.50
N GLY A 55 -26.31 -8.17 -38.52
CA GLY A 55 -26.09 -9.58 -38.85
C GLY A 55 -26.59 -10.04 -40.23
N GLY A 56 -26.43 -11.35 -40.45
CA GLY A 56 -27.11 -12.12 -41.51
C GLY A 56 -26.25 -12.50 -42.72
N GLY A 57 -26.16 -13.80 -43.01
CA GLY A 57 -25.63 -14.29 -44.30
C GLY A 57 -24.88 -15.62 -44.24
N ASN A 58 -25.57 -16.72 -44.51
CA ASN A 58 -24.98 -18.04 -44.71
C ASN A 58 -24.47 -18.22 -46.16
N THR A 59 -23.21 -18.62 -46.35
CA THR A 59 -22.76 -19.56 -47.41
C THR A 59 -21.36 -20.10 -47.09
N GLY A 60 -21.14 -21.41 -47.18
CA GLY A 60 -19.83 -22.03 -46.94
C GLY A 60 -18.87 -22.01 -48.14
N GLY A 61 -17.59 -22.30 -47.88
CA GLY A 61 -16.55 -22.51 -48.89
C GLY A 61 -15.29 -23.11 -48.26
N SER A 62 -14.78 -24.20 -48.84
CA SER A 62 -13.58 -24.91 -48.35
C SER A 62 -12.28 -24.37 -48.98
N GLY A 63 -11.19 -24.43 -48.21
CA GLY A 63 -9.82 -24.10 -48.61
C GLY A 63 -9.11 -23.31 -47.50
N GLY A 64 -7.91 -23.63 -47.01
CA GLY A 64 -6.91 -24.59 -47.45
C GLY A 64 -5.69 -23.91 -48.09
N GLY A 65 -4.62 -23.68 -47.32
CA GLY A 65 -3.32 -23.26 -47.88
C GLY A 65 -2.46 -22.25 -47.09
N ASN A 66 -1.76 -22.74 -46.08
CA ASN A 66 -0.30 -22.56 -45.83
C ASN A 66 0.41 -21.16 -45.85
N THR A 67 0.98 -20.83 -44.68
CA THR A 67 2.41 -20.55 -44.37
C THR A 67 3.22 -19.39 -44.98
N GLY A 68 3.93 -18.70 -44.07
CA GLY A 68 5.34 -18.31 -44.20
C GLY A 68 5.74 -17.24 -43.17
N GLY A 69 6.74 -17.40 -42.29
CA GLY A 69 7.58 -18.56 -41.98
C GLY A 69 8.92 -18.12 -41.33
N SER A 70 9.47 -18.94 -40.42
CA SER A 70 10.86 -18.84 -39.95
C SER A 70 11.52 -20.23 -40.06
N SER A 71 12.84 -20.26 -40.28
CA SER A 71 13.57 -21.47 -40.69
C SER A 71 14.48 -21.99 -39.58
N GLY A 72 14.49 -23.31 -39.34
CA GLY A 72 15.50 -23.97 -38.49
C GLY A 72 15.10 -25.37 -38.02
N ASP A 73 15.45 -26.41 -38.80
CA ASP A 73 15.68 -27.79 -38.36
C ASP A 73 14.69 -28.49 -37.38
N GLY A 74 13.44 -28.66 -37.82
CA GLY A 74 12.98 -30.02 -38.10
C GLY A 74 12.51 -30.93 -36.95
N GLY A 75 12.17 -30.38 -35.78
CA GLY A 75 11.13 -30.98 -34.92
C GLY A 75 9.75 -30.55 -35.43
N SER A 76 8.77 -31.46 -35.50
CA SER A 76 7.37 -31.04 -35.64
C SER A 76 6.76 -30.92 -34.26
N CYS A 77 6.60 -29.69 -33.78
CA CYS A 77 5.72 -29.38 -32.66
C CYS A 77 4.38 -30.11 -32.87
N ALA A 78 4.01 -30.98 -31.95
CA ALA A 78 2.87 -31.89 -32.08
C ALA A 78 1.76 -31.43 -31.14
N PRO A 79 0.89 -30.50 -31.55
CA PRO A 79 -0.04 -29.84 -30.66
C PRO A 79 -1.05 -30.82 -30.03
N GLY A 80 -1.27 -30.68 -28.72
CA GLY A 80 -2.29 -31.41 -27.97
C GLY A 80 -1.76 -32.42 -26.93
N ALA A 81 -0.51 -32.27 -26.49
CA ALA A 81 -0.01 -32.89 -25.26
C ALA A 81 0.23 -31.79 -24.21
N LYS A 82 0.12 -32.12 -22.93
CA LYS A 82 0.55 -31.19 -21.85
C LYS A 82 2.05 -30.98 -21.95
N GLU A 83 2.53 -29.79 -21.63
CA GLU A 83 3.95 -29.47 -21.58
C GLU A 83 4.59 -29.96 -20.27
N ASP A 84 4.26 -31.19 -19.84
CA ASP A 84 4.55 -31.70 -18.50
C ASP A 84 5.69 -32.74 -18.47
N THR A 85 6.59 -32.73 -19.45
CA THR A 85 7.73 -33.67 -19.55
C THR A 85 9.03 -32.99 -19.91
N ASP A 86 10.16 -33.52 -19.42
CA ASP A 86 11.52 -33.02 -19.73
C ASP A 86 11.77 -32.83 -21.23
N ALA A 87 11.15 -33.67 -22.08
CA ALA A 87 11.33 -33.62 -23.53
C ALA A 87 10.47 -32.58 -24.24
N MET A 88 9.42 -32.07 -23.58
CA MET A 88 8.52 -31.03 -24.09
C MET A 88 8.95 -29.66 -23.57
N CYS A 89 9.35 -29.58 -22.30
CA CYS A 89 9.95 -28.40 -21.67
C CYS A 89 11.38 -28.04 -22.16
N SER A 90 11.77 -28.52 -23.35
CA SER A 90 13.07 -28.21 -23.97
C SER A 90 13.15 -28.48 -25.48
N ASP A 91 12.01 -28.62 -26.18
CA ASP A 91 11.97 -28.84 -27.63
C ASP A 91 11.68 -27.58 -28.47
N GLY A 92 11.48 -26.43 -27.82
CA GLY A 92 11.25 -25.14 -28.48
C GLY A 92 9.85 -25.00 -29.07
N CYS A 93 8.89 -25.75 -28.54
CA CYS A 93 7.51 -25.80 -29.03
C CYS A 93 6.51 -25.60 -27.90
N ASP A 94 5.55 -24.72 -28.12
CA ASP A 94 4.26 -24.70 -27.43
C ASP A 94 3.47 -26.00 -27.78
N ASN A 95 3.55 -26.98 -26.90
CA ASN A 95 2.99 -28.34 -27.06
C ASN A 95 1.49 -28.39 -26.73
N ASP A 96 1.02 -27.51 -25.86
CA ASP A 96 -0.33 -27.52 -25.27
C ASP A 96 -1.25 -26.44 -25.88
N ASN A 97 -0.66 -25.37 -26.43
CA ASN A 97 -1.23 -24.24 -27.20
C ASN A 97 -1.90 -23.17 -26.33
N ASP A 98 -1.41 -22.95 -25.10
CA ASP A 98 -1.81 -21.83 -24.24
C ASP A 98 -1.04 -20.51 -24.51
N GLY A 99 0.10 -20.59 -25.18
CA GLY A 99 0.92 -19.44 -25.61
C GLY A 99 2.25 -19.27 -24.86
N PHE A 100 2.61 -20.15 -23.94
CA PHE A 100 3.94 -20.25 -23.34
C PHE A 100 4.80 -21.32 -24.05
N THR A 101 6.09 -21.45 -23.71
CA THR A 101 7.01 -22.40 -24.39
C THR A 101 8.23 -22.74 -23.53
N ASP A 102 8.61 -24.01 -23.52
CA ASP A 102 9.69 -24.58 -22.72
C ASP A 102 9.58 -24.11 -21.24
N CYS A 103 10.64 -23.51 -20.70
CA CYS A 103 10.69 -23.06 -19.31
C CYS A 103 9.94 -21.76 -19.04
N GLU A 104 9.29 -21.17 -20.04
CA GLU A 104 8.32 -20.08 -19.86
C GLU A 104 6.89 -20.63 -19.61
N ASP A 105 6.66 -21.93 -19.80
CA ASP A 105 5.38 -22.62 -19.53
C ASP A 105 5.24 -23.01 -18.05
N PHE A 106 4.04 -22.80 -17.49
CA PHE A 106 3.68 -23.15 -16.11
C PHE A 106 3.49 -24.67 -15.90
N ASP A 107 3.11 -25.43 -16.93
CA ASP A 107 3.05 -26.91 -16.89
C ASP A 107 4.47 -27.54 -16.76
N CYS A 108 5.51 -26.76 -17.09
CA CYS A 108 6.92 -27.10 -16.87
C CYS A 108 7.45 -26.83 -15.45
N GLU A 109 6.59 -26.36 -14.53
CA GLU A 109 6.98 -26.22 -13.13
C GLU A 109 7.46 -27.56 -12.55
N GLY A 110 8.58 -27.53 -11.81
CA GLY A 110 9.15 -28.73 -11.20
C GLY A 110 9.93 -29.65 -12.15
N LYS A 111 10.45 -29.16 -13.29
CA LYS A 111 11.38 -29.88 -14.18
C LYS A 111 12.87 -29.45 -14.03
N PRO A 112 13.50 -29.57 -12.85
CA PRO A 112 14.85 -29.02 -12.57
C PRO A 112 16.00 -29.58 -13.43
N THR A 113 15.73 -30.62 -14.22
CA THR A 113 16.65 -31.25 -15.18
C THR A 113 16.76 -30.51 -16.51
N VAL A 114 15.70 -29.81 -16.94
CA VAL A 114 15.64 -29.09 -18.23
C VAL A 114 15.28 -27.62 -18.05
N CYS A 115 14.38 -27.34 -17.11
CA CYS A 115 14.10 -26.04 -16.53
C CYS A 115 14.68 -26.03 -15.12
N PRO A 116 16.02 -25.90 -14.97
CA PRO A 116 16.55 -25.57 -13.67
C PRO A 116 15.83 -24.30 -13.24
N ALA A 117 15.24 -24.32 -12.03
CA ALA A 117 15.03 -23.07 -11.32
C ALA A 117 16.35 -22.29 -11.39
N GLY A 118 16.26 -20.97 -11.54
CA GLY A 118 17.44 -20.12 -11.66
C GLY A 118 18.36 -20.24 -10.43
N PRO A 119 19.27 -19.28 -10.24
CA PRO A 119 19.54 -18.89 -8.88
C PRO A 119 18.19 -18.56 -8.19
N VAL A 120 18.13 -18.59 -6.88
CA VAL A 120 16.93 -18.24 -6.11
C VAL A 120 17.39 -17.45 -4.90
N GLU A 121 16.88 -16.24 -4.73
CA GLU A 121 17.30 -15.35 -3.65
C GLU A 121 16.65 -15.78 -2.32
N ASN A 122 17.11 -16.92 -1.78
CA ASN A 122 16.40 -17.61 -0.70
C ASN A 122 17.28 -18.02 0.48
N SER A 123 18.25 -17.17 0.84
CA SER A 123 19.00 -17.29 2.09
C SER A 123 19.35 -15.91 2.65
N ASN A 124 19.51 -15.79 3.97
CA ASN A 124 19.85 -14.50 4.60
C ASN A 124 21.12 -13.86 4.01
N ALA A 125 22.05 -14.65 3.45
CA ALA A 125 23.29 -14.15 2.86
C ALA A 125 23.17 -13.76 1.38
N LEU A 126 22.05 -14.08 0.74
CA LEU A 126 21.70 -13.59 -0.61
C LEU A 126 20.82 -12.35 -0.43
N CYS A 127 19.73 -12.49 0.33
CA CYS A 127 18.75 -11.45 0.71
C CYS A 127 19.26 -10.27 1.58
N SER A 128 20.57 -10.02 1.60
CA SER A 128 21.19 -8.90 2.34
C SER A 128 22.54 -8.48 1.75
N ASN A 129 22.84 -8.86 0.50
CA ASN A 129 24.14 -8.64 -0.12
C ASN A 129 24.16 -7.43 -1.08
N GLY A 130 23.01 -6.84 -1.39
CA GLY A 130 22.87 -5.70 -2.30
C GLY A 130 22.87 -6.07 -3.79
N THR A 131 22.58 -7.33 -4.15
CA THR A 131 22.54 -7.80 -5.53
C THR A 131 21.35 -8.71 -5.79
N ASP A 132 20.62 -8.41 -6.86
CA ASP A 132 19.73 -9.32 -7.60
C ASP A 132 20.49 -10.63 -7.91
N ASP A 133 20.32 -11.65 -7.06
CA ASP A 133 21.08 -12.90 -7.17
C ASP A 133 20.42 -13.89 -8.15
N ASP A 134 19.11 -13.79 -8.41
CA ASP A 134 18.36 -14.67 -9.32
C ASP A 134 17.99 -14.11 -10.71
N GLY A 135 17.99 -12.79 -10.86
CA GLY A 135 17.88 -12.09 -12.13
C GLY A 135 16.49 -11.54 -12.46
N ASP A 136 15.55 -11.52 -11.51
CA ASP A 136 14.18 -11.02 -11.73
C ASP A 136 14.06 -9.47 -11.66
N ASN A 137 15.13 -8.77 -11.26
CA ASN A 137 15.23 -7.32 -10.99
C ASN A 137 14.57 -6.84 -9.68
N LYS A 138 14.37 -7.73 -8.69
CA LYS A 138 14.33 -7.40 -7.27
C LYS A 138 15.73 -7.53 -6.67
N ILE A 139 15.89 -7.02 -5.45
CA ILE A 139 17.16 -7.01 -4.72
C ILE A 139 16.84 -7.14 -3.23
N ASP A 140 17.52 -8.05 -2.54
CA ASP A 140 17.39 -8.25 -1.10
C ASP A 140 15.91 -8.39 -0.68
N CYS A 141 15.48 -7.59 0.30
CA CYS A 141 14.15 -7.68 0.87
C CYS A 141 13.02 -7.06 0.02
N ASP A 142 13.35 -6.47 -1.14
CA ASP A 142 12.35 -6.14 -2.17
C ASP A 142 11.94 -7.38 -2.99
N ASP A 143 12.68 -8.50 -2.85
CA ASP A 143 12.39 -9.78 -3.49
C ASP A 143 11.26 -10.56 -2.78
N PHE A 144 10.47 -11.29 -3.56
CA PHE A 144 9.42 -12.17 -3.05
C PHE A 144 10.00 -13.42 -2.36
N ASP A 145 11.04 -14.04 -2.88
CA ASP A 145 11.71 -15.23 -2.34
C ASP A 145 12.45 -14.95 -1.01
N CYS A 146 12.76 -13.68 -0.77
CA CYS A 146 13.34 -13.17 0.46
C CYS A 146 12.32 -12.87 1.58
N LYS A 147 11.01 -12.73 1.29
CA LYS A 147 10.01 -12.24 2.27
C LYS A 147 9.96 -13.02 3.58
N ASP A 148 10.18 -14.32 3.53
CA ASP A 148 10.12 -15.16 4.73
C ASP A 148 11.42 -15.20 5.55
N ARG A 149 12.51 -14.60 5.06
CA ARG A 149 13.82 -14.61 5.71
C ARG A 149 13.85 -13.73 6.96
N LEU A 150 14.65 -14.15 7.94
CA LEU A 150 14.78 -13.41 9.19
C LEU A 150 15.38 -12.02 8.94
N VAL A 151 16.39 -11.91 8.07
CA VAL A 151 17.03 -10.63 7.71
C VAL A 151 16.05 -9.59 7.16
N CYS A 152 15.00 -10.00 6.44
CA CYS A 152 13.97 -9.10 5.92
C CYS A 152 12.87 -8.80 6.94
N LYS A 153 12.58 -9.75 7.82
CA LYS A 153 11.69 -9.53 8.97
C LYS A 153 12.31 -8.53 9.95
N GLY A 154 13.62 -8.60 10.18
CA GLY A 154 14.43 -7.64 10.92
C GLY A 154 14.21 -7.65 12.44
N GLU A 155 15.19 -7.20 13.20
CA GLU A 155 15.12 -7.07 14.66
C GLU A 155 14.27 -5.86 15.10
N LYS A 156 12.94 -5.96 14.99
CA LYS A 156 12.02 -4.81 15.17
C LYS A 156 11.21 -4.83 16.48
N THR A 157 11.75 -5.37 17.57
CA THR A 157 11.03 -5.39 18.88
C THR A 157 11.90 -5.00 20.06
N ASN A 158 11.31 -4.30 21.05
CA ASN A 158 11.97 -3.97 22.31
C ASN A 158 12.60 -5.20 23.01
N ALA A 159 12.00 -6.37 22.83
CA ALA A 159 12.46 -7.63 23.40
C ALA A 159 13.73 -8.16 22.75
N ALA A 160 13.84 -8.02 21.42
CA ALA A 160 14.97 -8.49 20.63
C ALA A 160 16.13 -7.49 20.70
N CYS A 161 15.85 -6.20 20.45
CA CYS A 161 16.77 -5.04 20.51
C CYS A 161 17.43 -4.75 21.87
N SER A 162 17.32 -5.65 22.84
CA SER A 162 17.94 -5.54 24.17
C SER A 162 18.32 -6.88 24.81
N ASP A 163 18.44 -7.95 24.03
CA ASP A 163 18.75 -9.30 24.53
C ASP A 163 20.17 -9.82 24.26
N GLY A 164 21.01 -9.03 23.57
CA GLY A 164 22.42 -9.32 23.35
C GLY A 164 22.68 -10.30 22.21
N LYS A 165 21.73 -10.44 21.28
CA LYS A 165 21.84 -11.33 20.11
C LYS A 165 21.55 -10.58 18.82
N ASP A 166 22.04 -11.19 17.76
CA ASP A 166 21.69 -10.92 16.37
C ASP A 166 20.50 -11.84 16.06
N ASN A 167 19.27 -11.33 16.13
CA ASN A 167 18.06 -12.16 16.02
C ASN A 167 17.51 -12.27 14.59
N ASP A 168 18.00 -11.46 13.64
CA ASP A 168 17.69 -11.55 12.20
C ASP A 168 18.84 -12.13 11.34
N ALA A 169 20.05 -12.21 11.90
CA ALA A 169 21.29 -12.74 11.33
C ALA A 169 21.93 -11.86 10.24
N ASP A 170 21.76 -10.53 10.32
CA ASP A 170 22.45 -9.56 9.46
C ASP A 170 23.89 -9.20 9.92
N GLY A 171 24.24 -9.54 11.17
CA GLY A 171 25.56 -9.30 11.76
C GLY A 171 25.65 -8.06 12.66
N LYS A 172 24.58 -7.28 12.79
CA LYS A 172 24.39 -6.26 13.84
C LYS A 172 23.67 -6.89 15.06
N ILE A 173 23.60 -6.16 16.17
CA ILE A 173 23.14 -6.66 17.49
C ILE A 173 22.49 -5.53 18.28
N ASP A 174 21.30 -5.77 18.84
CA ASP A 174 20.57 -4.83 19.69
C ASP A 174 20.48 -3.43 19.04
N CYS A 175 20.61 -2.36 19.83
CA CYS A 175 20.67 -0.99 19.36
C CYS A 175 21.83 -0.67 18.39
N ALA A 176 22.81 -1.54 18.16
CA ALA A 176 23.77 -1.33 17.06
C ALA A 176 23.17 -1.68 15.69
N ASP A 177 22.01 -2.35 15.69
CA ASP A 177 21.20 -2.60 14.52
C ASP A 177 20.45 -1.36 14.02
N THR A 178 20.31 -1.29 12.70
CA THR A 178 19.45 -0.38 11.95
C THR A 178 17.99 -0.73 12.09
N ASP A 179 17.63 -2.01 12.21
CA ASP A 179 16.24 -2.45 12.33
C ASP A 179 15.65 -2.13 13.72
N CYS A 180 16.52 -1.95 14.72
CA CYS A 180 16.20 -1.41 16.03
C CYS A 180 16.04 0.13 16.07
N GLN A 181 16.26 0.85 14.96
CA GLN A 181 16.06 2.30 14.88
C GLN A 181 14.61 2.59 14.40
N LYS A 182 13.63 2.27 15.24
CA LYS A 182 12.20 2.53 15.01
C LYS A 182 11.60 3.31 16.18
N GLU A 183 10.60 4.17 15.93
CA GLU A 183 9.99 5.02 16.95
C GLU A 183 9.52 4.27 18.20
N ALA A 184 8.93 3.08 18.03
CA ALA A 184 8.49 2.22 19.12
C ALA A 184 9.62 1.49 19.90
N ILE A 185 10.89 1.65 19.55
CA ILE A 185 12.01 0.97 20.22
C ILE A 185 12.57 1.82 21.37
N VAL A 186 11.91 1.71 22.52
CA VAL A 186 12.19 2.49 23.76
C VAL A 186 13.40 1.98 24.55
N VAL A 187 14.03 0.90 24.11
CA VAL A 187 15.27 0.36 24.69
C VAL A 187 16.54 0.98 24.11
N CYS A 188 16.44 1.71 22.99
CA CYS A 188 17.56 2.31 22.27
C CYS A 188 17.55 3.85 22.31
N ASN A 189 18.72 4.43 22.11
CA ASN A 189 18.94 5.87 21.92
C ASN A 189 20.02 6.02 20.84
N GLY A 190 19.58 6.05 19.59
CA GLY A 190 20.46 5.82 18.45
C GLY A 190 21.15 4.46 18.56
N SER A 191 22.43 4.43 18.18
CA SER A 191 23.22 3.19 18.11
C SER A 191 23.60 2.58 19.48
N THR A 192 22.92 2.93 20.58
CA THR A 192 23.29 2.55 21.96
C THR A 192 22.08 2.28 22.86
N PRO A 193 22.15 1.31 23.80
CA PRO A 193 21.06 1.08 24.76
C PRO A 193 20.82 2.25 25.73
N VAL A 194 19.56 2.47 26.08
CA VAL A 194 19.15 3.40 27.13
C VAL A 194 19.72 2.96 28.48
N SER A 195 20.25 3.92 29.25
CA SER A 195 20.90 3.66 30.54
C SER A 195 20.31 4.51 31.67
N PRO A 196 19.66 3.90 32.69
CA PRO A 196 19.40 2.47 32.84
C PRO A 196 18.33 1.96 31.86
N LEU A 197 18.45 0.69 31.44
CA LEU A 197 17.47 0.03 30.59
C LEU A 197 16.08 0.02 31.27
N PRO A 198 15.00 0.44 30.60
CA PRO A 198 13.66 0.43 31.19
C PRO A 198 13.19 -1.01 31.47
N PRO A 199 12.57 -1.30 32.64
CA PRO A 199 11.98 -2.61 32.91
C PRO A 199 10.91 -2.98 31.88
N LYS A 200 10.87 -4.26 31.45
CA LYS A 200 9.93 -4.72 30.41
C LYS A 200 8.46 -4.35 30.68
N ALA A 201 8.04 -4.35 31.95
CA ALA A 201 6.69 -3.96 32.36
C ALA A 201 6.32 -2.49 32.08
N ASN A 202 7.30 -1.64 31.75
CA ASN A 202 7.08 -0.24 31.42
C ASN A 202 7.07 0.02 29.91
N TRP A 203 7.49 -0.94 29.06
CA TRP A 203 7.63 -0.72 27.62
C TRP A 203 6.33 -0.25 26.96
N PRO A 204 5.14 -0.85 27.18
CA PRO A 204 3.90 -0.39 26.53
C PRO A 204 3.54 1.06 26.85
N ALA A 205 3.82 1.53 28.08
CA ALA A 205 3.57 2.91 28.46
C ALA A 205 4.57 3.89 27.82
N LEU A 206 5.82 3.46 27.61
CA LEU A 206 6.85 4.26 26.93
C LEU A 206 6.60 4.30 25.42
N VAL A 207 6.26 3.16 24.80
CA VAL A 207 5.89 3.06 23.38
C VAL A 207 4.70 3.95 23.08
N LYS A 208 3.61 3.82 23.86
CA LYS A 208 2.45 4.70 23.77
C LYS A 208 2.80 6.18 23.91
N THR A 209 3.79 6.52 24.75
CA THR A 209 4.22 7.92 24.89
C THR A 209 5.01 8.40 23.68
N LYS A 210 5.83 7.55 23.05
CA LYS A 210 6.61 7.90 21.86
C LYS A 210 5.70 8.07 20.65
N CYS A 211 4.88 7.07 20.35
CA CYS A 211 3.88 7.04 19.28
C CYS A 211 2.66 7.96 19.53
N SER A 212 2.80 9.01 20.33
CA SER A 212 1.76 10.03 20.57
C SER A 212 2.32 11.34 21.16
N ASP A 213 3.62 11.65 20.96
CA ASP A 213 4.23 12.90 21.47
C ASP A 213 4.40 14.02 20.43
N GLY A 214 3.99 13.78 19.18
CA GLY A 214 4.04 14.74 18.09
C GLY A 214 5.45 14.99 17.58
N THR A 215 6.36 14.02 17.75
CA THR A 215 7.76 14.13 17.34
C THR A 215 8.22 12.86 16.65
N ASP A 216 8.67 12.98 15.39
CA ASP A 216 9.53 12.01 14.71
C ASP A 216 10.73 11.61 15.61
N ASN A 217 10.71 10.39 16.15
CA ASN A 217 11.69 9.91 17.13
C ASN A 217 12.81 9.06 16.52
N ASP A 218 12.65 8.50 15.32
CA ASP A 218 13.69 7.75 14.62
C ASP A 218 14.34 8.54 13.45
N SER A 219 13.80 9.72 13.15
CA SER A 219 14.22 10.65 12.08
C SER A 219 13.93 10.18 10.65
N ASN A 220 12.90 9.36 10.44
CA ASN A 220 12.47 8.88 9.12
C ASN A 220 11.53 9.86 8.37
N GLY A 221 11.00 10.88 9.03
CA GLY A 221 10.10 11.90 8.46
C GLY A 221 8.60 11.67 8.69
N PHE A 222 8.22 10.57 9.35
CA PHE A 222 6.88 10.27 9.86
C PHE A 222 6.83 10.53 11.38
N THR A 223 5.66 10.41 12.00
CA THR A 223 5.46 10.77 13.43
C THR A 223 4.24 10.05 13.98
N ASP A 224 4.31 9.61 15.24
CA ASP A 224 3.20 9.01 15.98
C ASP A 224 2.52 7.88 15.19
N CYS A 225 1.20 7.92 14.97
CA CYS A 225 0.49 6.86 14.25
C CYS A 225 0.70 6.90 12.72
N GLY A 226 1.27 7.99 12.19
CA GLY A 226 1.75 8.05 10.81
C GLY A 226 3.08 7.28 10.60
N ASP A 227 3.77 6.90 11.69
CA ASP A 227 5.00 6.12 11.62
C ASP A 227 4.71 4.60 11.56
N PHE A 228 5.26 3.94 10.54
CA PHE A 228 5.09 2.49 10.36
C PHE A 228 5.69 1.66 11.51
N GLY A 229 6.78 2.14 12.13
CA GLY A 229 7.35 1.57 13.35
C GLY A 229 6.43 1.65 14.57
N CYS A 230 5.45 2.55 14.57
CA CYS A 230 4.36 2.60 15.55
C CYS A 230 3.18 1.72 15.14
N LEU A 231 2.78 1.69 13.86
CA LEU A 231 1.69 0.84 13.37
C LEU A 231 1.98 -0.66 13.57
N ASP A 232 3.20 -1.11 13.27
CA ASP A 232 3.63 -2.50 13.46
C ASP A 232 3.80 -2.87 14.94
N ALA A 233 4.08 -1.90 15.82
CA ALA A 233 4.33 -2.17 17.22
C ALA A 233 3.08 -2.72 17.93
N ILE A 234 3.13 -3.99 18.32
CA ILE A 234 2.08 -4.65 19.12
C ILE A 234 1.81 -3.96 20.46
N GLU A 235 2.76 -3.15 20.93
CA GLU A 235 2.69 -2.37 22.17
C GLU A 235 2.00 -0.99 21.96
N ALA A 236 1.83 -0.54 20.71
CA ALA A 236 1.22 0.74 20.31
C ALA A 236 -0.26 0.58 19.89
N VAL A 237 -1.07 -0.02 20.77
CA VAL A 237 -2.49 -0.32 20.50
C VAL A 237 -3.31 0.92 20.12
N ASP A 238 -2.91 2.11 20.58
CA ASP A 238 -3.56 3.40 20.32
C ASP A 238 -3.53 3.88 18.85
N CYS A 239 -2.77 3.23 17.97
CA CYS A 239 -2.69 3.53 16.53
C CYS A 239 -3.39 2.47 15.65
N LYS A 240 -3.92 1.39 16.25
CA LYS A 240 -4.63 0.34 15.50
C LYS A 240 -6.12 0.65 15.45
N ASP A 241 -6.75 0.29 14.34
CA ASP A 241 -8.20 0.42 14.11
C ASP A 241 -8.74 1.85 14.27
N MET A 242 -7.89 2.85 14.00
CA MET A 242 -8.30 4.24 14.00
C MET A 242 -9.07 4.61 12.73
N PRO A 243 -10.15 5.42 12.81
CA PRO A 243 -10.89 5.84 11.63
C PRO A 243 -10.03 6.78 10.78
N VAL A 244 -9.65 6.33 9.59
CA VAL A 244 -8.88 7.16 8.65
C VAL A 244 -9.69 8.33 8.10
N GLU A 245 -8.98 9.41 7.77
CA GLU A 245 -9.44 10.59 7.03
C GLU A 245 -9.82 10.24 5.59
N GLY A 246 -10.88 9.46 5.39
CA GLY A 246 -11.29 8.91 4.09
C GLY A 246 -12.63 9.39 3.56
N ASP A 247 -13.46 10.09 4.33
CA ASP A 247 -14.79 10.54 3.89
C ASP A 247 -15.02 12.05 4.06
N ASN A 248 -16.11 12.54 3.46
CA ASN A 248 -16.46 13.96 3.49
C ASN A 248 -16.67 14.55 4.90
N LYS A 249 -16.98 13.71 5.90
CA LYS A 249 -17.15 14.12 7.30
C LYS A 249 -15.82 14.13 8.03
N THR A 250 -15.02 13.07 7.95
CA THR A 250 -13.67 13.02 8.57
C THR A 250 -12.72 14.03 7.95
N CYS A 251 -12.88 14.34 6.66
CA CYS A 251 -12.10 15.36 5.95
C CYS A 251 -12.59 16.80 6.16
N SER A 252 -13.52 17.05 7.10
CA SER A 252 -14.02 18.41 7.40
C SER A 252 -14.46 18.66 8.84
N ASP A 253 -14.12 17.78 9.79
CA ASP A 253 -14.51 17.92 11.20
C ASP A 253 -13.46 18.62 12.08
N GLY A 254 -12.24 18.84 11.57
CA GLY A 254 -11.15 19.53 12.26
C GLY A 254 -10.43 18.68 13.30
N ILE A 255 -10.54 17.35 13.20
CA ILE A 255 -9.89 16.38 14.09
C ILE A 255 -8.84 15.59 13.28
N ASP A 256 -7.79 15.18 13.98
CA ASP A 256 -6.79 14.21 13.55
C ASP A 256 -7.32 12.82 13.96
N ASN A 257 -8.01 12.15 13.05
CA ASN A 257 -8.82 10.96 13.31
C ASN A 257 -8.01 9.66 13.25
N ASP A 258 -6.89 9.62 12.52
CA ASP A 258 -5.90 8.54 12.57
C ASP A 258 -4.63 8.84 13.40
N LYS A 259 -4.43 10.08 13.87
CA LYS A 259 -3.28 10.53 14.68
C LYS A 259 -1.93 10.48 13.94
N ASP A 260 -1.96 10.72 12.64
CA ASP A 260 -0.80 10.93 11.77
C ASP A 260 -0.15 12.34 11.93
N GLY A 261 -0.91 13.32 12.44
CA GLY A 261 -0.47 14.71 12.59
C GLY A 261 -0.89 15.65 11.46
N LYS A 262 -1.51 15.14 10.40
CA LYS A 262 -2.31 15.92 9.43
C LYS A 262 -3.79 15.91 9.85
N ILE A 263 -4.56 16.87 9.33
CA ILE A 263 -5.96 17.13 9.71
C ILE A 263 -6.75 17.53 8.47
N ASP A 264 -7.98 17.02 8.32
CA ASP A 264 -8.89 17.33 7.22
C ASP A 264 -8.18 17.21 5.85
N CYS A 265 -8.41 18.16 4.95
CA CYS A 265 -7.80 18.26 3.63
C CYS A 265 -6.27 18.41 3.59
N ALA A 266 -5.56 18.52 4.73
CA ALA A 266 -4.11 18.32 4.76
C ALA A 266 -3.74 16.87 4.42
N GLU A 267 -4.68 15.95 4.60
CA GLU A 267 -4.49 14.54 4.29
C GLU A 267 -4.45 14.21 2.80
N LYS A 268 -3.70 13.14 2.51
CA LYS A 268 -3.63 12.57 1.16
C LYS A 268 -4.87 11.74 0.84
N SER A 269 -5.36 10.95 1.79
CA SER A 269 -6.62 10.20 1.67
C SER A 269 -7.81 11.13 1.40
N CYS A 270 -7.84 12.31 2.01
CA CYS A 270 -8.84 13.36 1.73
C CYS A 270 -8.79 13.98 0.32
N GLN A 271 -7.80 13.64 -0.52
CA GLN A 271 -7.79 14.04 -1.93
C GLN A 271 -8.56 13.07 -2.84
N SER A 272 -8.88 11.86 -2.38
CA SER A 272 -9.50 10.77 -3.16
C SER A 272 -10.75 11.21 -3.92
N GLU A 273 -11.00 10.59 -5.08
CA GLU A 273 -12.21 10.88 -5.86
C GLU A 273 -13.51 10.70 -5.03
N GLY A 274 -14.49 11.58 -5.20
CA GLY A 274 -15.74 11.59 -4.43
C GLY A 274 -15.66 12.26 -3.05
N ILE A 275 -14.48 12.70 -2.61
CA ILE A 275 -14.32 13.60 -1.45
C ILE A 275 -14.36 15.05 -1.96
N VAL A 276 -15.50 15.70 -1.74
CA VAL A 276 -15.89 17.01 -2.30
C VAL A 276 -15.70 18.18 -1.33
N VAL A 277 -15.38 17.90 -0.06
CA VAL A 277 -15.08 18.92 0.96
C VAL A 277 -13.67 19.52 0.82
N CYS A 278 -12.80 18.90 0.01
CA CYS A 278 -11.42 19.31 -0.23
C CYS A 278 -11.19 19.85 -1.64
N SER A 279 -10.22 20.76 -1.79
CA SER A 279 -9.96 21.44 -3.05
C SER A 279 -8.98 20.68 -3.94
N LYS A 280 -9.49 19.97 -4.95
CA LYS A 280 -8.66 19.31 -5.98
C LYS A 280 -7.67 20.25 -6.70
N THR A 281 -7.97 21.55 -6.75
CA THR A 281 -7.09 22.58 -7.36
C THR A 281 -6.09 23.22 -6.39
N SER A 282 -6.19 22.91 -5.10
CA SER A 282 -5.32 23.44 -4.04
C SER A 282 -5.17 22.37 -2.96
N PRO A 283 -4.31 21.35 -3.18
CA PRO A 283 -4.06 20.29 -2.20
C PRO A 283 -3.71 20.88 -0.83
N GLY A 284 -4.18 20.23 0.25
CA GLY A 284 -4.00 20.76 1.59
C GLY A 284 -5.08 21.76 2.05
N GLN A 285 -6.09 22.08 1.23
CA GLN A 285 -7.08 23.14 1.54
C GLN A 285 -8.54 22.70 1.35
N PRO A 286 -9.48 23.21 2.18
CA PRO A 286 -10.91 22.95 2.03
C PRO A 286 -11.50 23.59 0.77
N ALA A 287 -12.62 23.03 0.31
CA ALA A 287 -13.42 23.57 -0.77
C ALA A 287 -13.93 24.99 -0.45
N SER A 288 -13.95 25.86 -1.46
CA SER A 288 -14.32 27.27 -1.32
C SER A 288 -15.30 27.69 -2.43
N PRO A 289 -16.61 27.84 -2.12
CA PRO A 289 -17.26 27.64 -0.82
C PRO A 289 -17.33 26.15 -0.41
N MET A 290 -17.33 25.89 0.90
CA MET A 290 -17.56 24.55 1.45
C MET A 290 -18.97 24.06 1.09
N PRO A 291 -19.13 22.88 0.45
CA PRO A 291 -20.45 22.33 0.15
C PRO A 291 -21.18 21.88 1.43
N PRO A 292 -22.47 22.22 1.61
CA PRO A 292 -23.25 21.73 2.74
C PRO A 292 -23.51 20.22 2.61
N GLU A 293 -23.49 19.49 3.73
CA GLU A 293 -23.68 18.02 3.84
C GLU A 293 -24.77 17.45 2.93
N SER A 294 -25.93 18.11 2.85
CA SER A 294 -27.05 17.76 1.96
C SER A 294 -26.74 17.69 0.46
N GLN A 295 -25.57 18.18 0.02
CA GLN A 295 -25.12 18.19 -1.36
C GLN A 295 -23.99 17.18 -1.62
N TRP A 296 -23.37 16.60 -0.59
CA TRP A 296 -22.20 15.73 -0.78
C TRP A 296 -22.48 14.54 -1.71
N PRO A 297 -23.56 13.75 -1.58
CA PRO A 297 -23.81 12.62 -2.48
C PRO A 297 -23.95 13.05 -3.94
N ALA A 298 -24.69 14.13 -4.20
CA ALA A 298 -24.94 14.63 -5.55
C ALA A 298 -23.70 15.29 -6.20
N LEU A 299 -22.73 15.73 -5.41
CA LEU A 299 -21.44 16.22 -5.90
C LEU A 299 -20.46 15.07 -6.09
N ALA A 300 -20.41 14.10 -5.17
CA ALA A 300 -19.57 12.91 -5.27
C ALA A 300 -19.98 12.02 -6.46
N ASP A 301 -21.29 11.78 -6.65
CA ASP A 301 -21.82 11.09 -7.84
C ASP A 301 -21.49 11.83 -9.14
N ALA A 302 -21.39 13.17 -9.11
CA ALA A 302 -21.05 13.97 -10.28
C ALA A 302 -19.54 14.02 -10.55
N GLU A 303 -18.69 13.76 -9.55
CA GLU A 303 -17.25 13.52 -9.71
C GLU A 303 -17.05 12.12 -10.30
N CYS A 304 -17.57 11.10 -9.60
CA CYS A 304 -17.50 9.67 -9.92
C CYS A 304 -18.32 9.20 -11.15
N SER A 305 -18.70 10.11 -12.05
CA SER A 305 -19.35 9.76 -13.33
C SER A 305 -19.05 10.74 -14.47
N ASP A 306 -18.04 11.60 -14.33
CA ASP A 306 -17.69 12.61 -15.34
C ASP A 306 -16.52 12.23 -16.27
N THR A 307 -16.02 11.00 -16.17
CA THR A 307 -14.98 10.40 -17.01
C THR A 307 -13.62 11.11 -16.92
N LYS A 308 -13.32 11.74 -15.78
CA LYS A 308 -12.01 12.32 -15.50
C LYS A 308 -11.42 11.71 -14.23
N ASP A 309 -10.11 11.58 -14.26
CA ASP A 309 -9.28 11.33 -13.09
C ASP A 309 -9.24 12.64 -12.27
N ASN A 310 -10.04 12.71 -11.20
CA ASN A 310 -10.24 13.93 -10.41
C ASN A 310 -9.32 14.01 -9.16
N ASP A 311 -8.52 12.97 -8.87
CA ASP A 311 -7.49 12.96 -7.80
C ASP A 311 -6.04 12.72 -8.29
N THR A 312 -5.87 12.44 -9.59
CA THR A 312 -4.62 12.15 -10.32
C THR A 312 -3.97 10.79 -10.06
N ASN A 313 -4.73 9.79 -9.60
CA ASN A 313 -4.23 8.43 -9.32
C ASN A 313 -4.23 7.47 -10.52
N THR A 314 -4.69 7.91 -11.71
CA THR A 314 -4.87 7.18 -12.99
C THR A 314 -6.14 6.32 -13.14
N PHE A 315 -6.88 6.10 -12.06
CA PHE A 315 -8.24 5.54 -12.11
C PHE A 315 -9.27 6.66 -12.33
N VAL A 316 -10.51 6.28 -12.65
CA VAL A 316 -11.55 7.19 -13.13
C VAL A 316 -12.92 6.63 -12.78
N ASP A 317 -13.81 7.48 -12.25
CA ASP A 317 -15.19 7.13 -11.92
C ASP A 317 -15.24 5.87 -11.01
N CYS A 318 -16.25 5.02 -11.18
CA CYS A 318 -16.43 3.76 -10.44
C CYS A 318 -15.34 2.68 -10.64
N LYS A 319 -14.25 2.97 -11.37
CA LYS A 319 -13.04 2.13 -11.39
C LYS A 319 -11.98 2.60 -10.38
N ASP A 320 -12.16 3.81 -9.85
CA ASP A 320 -11.40 4.33 -8.74
C ASP A 320 -11.96 3.77 -7.42
N PHE A 321 -11.08 3.37 -6.50
CA PHE A 321 -11.49 2.93 -5.17
C PHE A 321 -11.98 4.10 -4.30
N GLY A 322 -11.51 5.33 -4.55
CA GLY A 322 -12.06 6.55 -3.95
C GLY A 322 -13.55 6.74 -4.27
N CYS A 323 -13.98 6.33 -5.47
CA CYS A 323 -15.40 6.29 -5.82
C CYS A 323 -16.11 5.00 -5.38
N SER A 324 -15.54 3.83 -5.67
CA SER A 324 -16.25 2.56 -5.49
C SER A 324 -16.40 2.14 -4.03
N LYS A 325 -15.49 2.54 -3.14
CA LYS A 325 -15.58 2.24 -1.70
C LYS A 325 -16.29 3.32 -0.89
N ASN A 326 -16.51 4.50 -1.45
CA ASN A 326 -17.01 5.67 -0.73
C ASN A 326 -18.54 5.57 -0.51
N PRO A 327 -19.02 5.54 0.74
CA PRO A 327 -20.42 5.25 1.07
C PRO A 327 -21.40 6.36 0.68
N VAL A 328 -20.93 7.56 0.30
CA VAL A 328 -21.82 8.62 -0.23
C VAL A 328 -21.97 8.59 -1.76
N VAL A 329 -21.17 7.78 -2.46
CA VAL A 329 -21.27 7.57 -3.91
C VAL A 329 -22.31 6.49 -4.18
N THR A 330 -23.34 6.83 -4.93
CA THR A 330 -24.46 5.93 -5.27
C THR A 330 -24.47 5.52 -6.73
N VAL A 331 -23.84 6.29 -7.63
CA VAL A 331 -23.80 6.03 -9.07
C VAL A 331 -23.11 4.70 -9.43
N CYS A 332 -22.20 4.24 -8.58
CA CYS A 332 -21.42 3.02 -8.80
C CYS A 332 -22.16 1.72 -8.48
N ASN A 333 -23.27 1.76 -7.74
CA ASN A 333 -23.99 0.57 -7.24
C ASN A 333 -23.08 -0.43 -6.46
N ALA A 334 -22.00 0.07 -5.87
CA ALA A 334 -21.00 -0.74 -5.20
C ALA A 334 -21.46 -1.20 -3.80
N GLU A 335 -20.91 -2.32 -3.34
CA GLU A 335 -21.06 -2.80 -1.96
C GLU A 335 -20.18 -1.98 -1.01
N ALA A 336 -20.56 -0.72 -0.78
CA ALA A 336 -19.71 0.29 -0.16
C ALA A 336 -20.10 0.68 1.28
N ASN A 337 -21.13 0.05 1.87
CA ASN A 337 -21.64 0.43 3.19
C ASN A 337 -22.35 -0.72 3.91
N ASP A 338 -22.57 -0.53 5.22
CA ASP A 338 -23.26 -1.48 6.10
C ASP A 338 -24.67 -1.93 5.65
N VAL A 339 -25.35 -1.24 4.74
CA VAL A 339 -26.68 -1.68 4.27
C VAL A 339 -26.53 -2.64 3.09
N THR A 340 -25.60 -2.37 2.18
CA THR A 340 -25.34 -3.22 1.02
C THR A 340 -24.60 -4.49 1.43
N CYS A 341 -23.59 -4.37 2.31
CA CYS A 341 -22.71 -5.46 2.76
C CYS A 341 -23.33 -6.42 3.79
N LYS A 342 -24.66 -6.57 3.82
CA LYS A 342 -25.36 -7.57 4.67
C LYS A 342 -26.75 -7.95 4.17
N ASP A 343 -27.10 -7.60 2.93
CA ASP A 343 -28.46 -7.75 2.43
C ASP A 343 -28.68 -9.01 1.57
N GLY A 344 -27.66 -9.85 1.46
CA GLY A 344 -27.69 -11.17 0.83
C GLY A 344 -27.75 -11.08 -0.70
N LYS A 345 -27.21 -10.01 -1.29
CA LYS A 345 -27.17 -9.82 -2.74
C LYS A 345 -25.85 -9.17 -3.17
N ASP A 346 -25.17 -9.83 -4.09
CA ASP A 346 -24.24 -9.22 -5.05
C ASP A 346 -24.83 -7.92 -5.66
N ASN A 347 -24.43 -6.74 -5.16
CA ASN A 347 -24.96 -5.46 -5.64
C ASN A 347 -24.23 -4.96 -6.90
N ASP A 348 -22.93 -5.21 -7.04
CA ASP A 348 -22.11 -4.73 -8.15
C ASP A 348 -22.04 -5.73 -9.34
N ASN A 349 -22.52 -6.96 -9.13
CA ASN A 349 -22.59 -8.10 -10.06
C ASN A 349 -21.22 -8.72 -10.39
N ASN A 350 -20.26 -8.68 -9.46
CA ASN A 350 -18.94 -9.27 -9.62
C ASN A 350 -18.86 -10.78 -9.29
N GLY A 351 -19.90 -11.34 -8.65
CA GLY A 351 -20.00 -12.76 -8.27
C GLY A 351 -19.74 -13.09 -6.80
N PHE A 352 -19.37 -12.10 -5.98
CA PHE A 352 -19.27 -12.18 -4.52
C PHE A 352 -20.50 -11.51 -3.88
N THR A 353 -20.64 -11.54 -2.54
CA THR A 353 -21.84 -11.01 -1.86
C THR A 353 -21.53 -10.70 -0.40
N ASP A 354 -21.96 -9.52 0.06
CA ASP A 354 -21.78 -9.10 1.45
C ASP A 354 -20.28 -9.23 1.87
N CYS A 355 -19.97 -9.77 3.05
CA CYS A 355 -18.59 -9.86 3.54
C CYS A 355 -17.69 -10.87 2.79
N ASP A 356 -18.24 -11.73 1.92
CA ASP A 356 -17.44 -12.54 0.97
C ASP A 356 -16.84 -11.68 -0.15
N ASP A 357 -17.32 -10.44 -0.35
CA ASP A 357 -16.78 -9.47 -1.30
C ASP A 357 -15.64 -8.65 -0.71
N PHE A 358 -14.55 -8.47 -1.47
CA PHE A 358 -13.44 -7.58 -1.11
C PHE A 358 -13.84 -6.09 -1.05
N SER A 359 -14.91 -5.70 -1.73
CA SER A 359 -15.53 -4.37 -1.70
C SER A 359 -16.16 -4.07 -0.34
N CYS A 360 -16.58 -5.11 0.39
CA CYS A 360 -17.06 -5.04 1.77
C CYS A 360 -15.94 -5.30 2.79
N SER A 361 -15.32 -6.48 2.75
CA SER A 361 -14.34 -6.92 3.75
C SER A 361 -13.09 -6.04 3.83
N GLN A 362 -12.67 -5.43 2.71
CA GLN A 362 -11.52 -4.52 2.65
C GLN A 362 -11.93 -3.05 2.58
N ASN A 363 -13.09 -2.66 3.10
CA ASN A 363 -13.59 -1.29 3.08
C ASN A 363 -13.77 -0.73 4.50
N ALA A 364 -12.98 0.29 4.83
CA ALA A 364 -12.96 0.92 6.16
C ALA A 364 -14.29 1.59 6.56
N PHE A 365 -15.21 1.84 5.62
CA PHE A 365 -16.55 2.36 5.90
C PHE A 365 -17.59 1.27 6.22
N VAL A 366 -17.22 -0.01 6.07
CA VAL A 366 -18.07 -1.16 6.33
C VAL A 366 -17.71 -1.72 7.71
N THR A 367 -18.61 -1.53 8.67
CA THR A 367 -18.48 -1.96 10.06
C THR A 367 -19.24 -3.24 10.38
N VAL A 368 -19.97 -3.81 9.41
CA VAL A 368 -20.61 -5.12 9.55
C VAL A 368 -19.65 -6.29 9.33
N CYS A 369 -18.62 -6.13 8.49
CA CYS A 369 -17.62 -7.16 8.23
C CYS A 369 -16.49 -7.08 9.26
N VAL A 370 -16.74 -7.61 10.47
CA VAL A 370 -15.84 -7.52 11.63
C VAL A 370 -15.05 -8.82 11.84
N THR A 371 -13.85 -8.92 11.25
CA THR A 371 -13.01 -10.14 11.29
C THR A 371 -12.89 -10.75 12.70
N GLU A 372 -13.21 -12.04 12.82
CA GLU A 372 -13.14 -12.79 14.08
C GLU A 372 -11.68 -12.90 14.57
N SER A 373 -11.27 -12.05 15.52
CA SER A 373 -9.84 -11.81 15.78
C SER A 373 -9.43 -11.65 17.24
N SER A 374 -10.36 -11.36 18.17
CA SER A 374 -10.06 -11.43 19.60
C SER A 374 -10.14 -12.87 20.13
N TYR A 375 -9.50 -13.14 21.27
CA TYR A 375 -9.64 -14.44 21.96
C TYR A 375 -11.10 -14.75 22.33
N ALA A 376 -11.89 -13.72 22.63
CA ALA A 376 -13.25 -13.87 23.12
C ALA A 376 -14.24 -14.20 22.00
N GLU A 377 -14.01 -13.67 20.80
CA GLU A 377 -14.78 -14.04 19.62
C GLU A 377 -14.44 -15.47 19.21
N CYS A 378 -13.15 -15.74 18.93
CA CYS A 378 -12.58 -17.02 18.50
C CYS A 378 -12.72 -18.22 19.48
N SER A 379 -13.57 -18.12 20.50
CA SER A 379 -13.87 -19.23 21.42
C SER A 379 -15.30 -19.22 21.99
N ASP A 380 -16.23 -18.44 21.44
CA ASP A 380 -17.60 -18.33 21.97
C ASP A 380 -18.67 -19.17 21.25
N GLY A 381 -18.33 -19.87 20.16
CA GLY A 381 -19.24 -20.78 19.47
C GLY A 381 -20.15 -20.11 18.44
N LYS A 382 -19.79 -18.92 17.95
CA LYS A 382 -20.55 -18.18 16.94
C LYS A 382 -19.64 -17.66 15.83
N ASP A 383 -20.20 -17.72 14.64
CA ASP A 383 -19.79 -16.93 13.49
C ASP A 383 -20.09 -15.44 13.81
N ASN A 384 -19.05 -14.67 14.15
CA ASN A 384 -19.21 -13.29 14.60
C ASN A 384 -19.08 -12.27 13.46
N ASP A 385 -18.42 -12.63 12.35
CA ASP A 385 -18.27 -11.78 11.15
C ASP A 385 -19.31 -12.10 10.05
N ASN A 386 -20.02 -13.23 10.19
CA ASN A 386 -21.08 -13.77 9.32
C ASN A 386 -20.57 -14.32 7.98
N ASN A 387 -19.30 -14.72 7.89
CA ASN A 387 -18.70 -15.35 6.70
C ASN A 387 -19.04 -16.86 6.54
N GLY A 388 -19.75 -17.45 7.50
CA GLY A 388 -20.17 -18.86 7.50
C GLY A 388 -19.24 -19.83 8.22
N PHE A 389 -18.12 -19.35 8.77
CA PHE A 389 -17.19 -20.08 9.63
C PHE A 389 -17.25 -19.52 11.06
N ALA A 390 -16.69 -20.24 12.04
CA ALA A 390 -16.79 -19.84 13.45
C ALA A 390 -15.62 -20.36 14.27
N ASP A 391 -15.16 -19.57 15.24
CA ASP A 391 -14.03 -19.89 16.11
C ASP A 391 -12.82 -20.37 15.28
N CYS A 392 -12.20 -21.48 15.67
CA CYS A 392 -11.00 -22.02 15.01
C CYS A 392 -11.24 -22.73 13.66
N ASP A 393 -12.50 -22.85 13.22
CA ASP A 393 -12.80 -23.22 11.83
C ASP A 393 -12.77 -21.97 10.91
N ASP A 394 -12.73 -20.76 11.49
CA ASP A 394 -12.54 -19.47 10.79
C ASP A 394 -11.07 -19.18 10.45
N PHE A 395 -10.82 -18.61 9.27
CA PHE A 395 -9.47 -18.24 8.82
C PHE A 395 -8.89 -17.04 9.58
N SER A 396 -9.72 -16.10 10.03
CA SER A 396 -9.36 -14.93 10.85
C SER A 396 -8.79 -15.37 12.21
N CYS A 397 -9.39 -16.39 12.81
CA CYS A 397 -8.92 -17.00 14.06
C CYS A 397 -7.73 -17.95 13.85
N ASN A 398 -7.70 -18.68 12.73
CA ASN A 398 -6.79 -19.80 12.50
C ASN A 398 -6.15 -19.77 11.09
N PRO A 399 -5.41 -18.70 10.73
CA PRO A 399 -4.86 -18.55 9.39
C PRO A 399 -3.79 -19.60 9.06
N ASN A 400 -3.72 -19.97 7.78
CA ASN A 400 -2.71 -20.90 7.26
C ASN A 400 -1.28 -20.33 7.32
N THR A 401 -1.15 -19.01 7.31
CA THR A 401 0.11 -18.26 7.36
C THR A 401 -0.04 -17.08 8.33
N GLY A 402 0.91 -16.89 9.24
CA GLY A 402 0.86 -15.85 10.26
C GLY A 402 0.67 -16.39 11.68
N THR A 403 0.34 -15.50 12.63
CA THR A 403 0.15 -15.87 14.04
C THR A 403 -1.31 -16.22 14.29
N LYS A 404 -1.59 -17.49 14.63
CA LYS A 404 -2.93 -17.94 15.02
C LYS A 404 -3.41 -17.24 16.28
N ASN A 405 -4.71 -17.01 16.39
CA ASN A 405 -5.33 -16.54 17.63
C ASN A 405 -5.01 -17.53 18.77
N LEU A 406 -4.73 -17.02 19.97
CA LEU A 406 -4.44 -17.81 21.17
C LEU A 406 -5.55 -18.80 21.56
N ALA A 407 -6.79 -18.60 21.09
CA ALA A 407 -7.88 -19.56 21.25
C ALA A 407 -7.69 -20.85 20.42
N CYS A 408 -6.86 -20.79 19.37
CA CYS A 408 -6.69 -21.82 18.34
C CYS A 408 -5.27 -22.40 18.27
N GLN A 409 -4.46 -22.22 19.33
CA GLN A 409 -3.07 -22.70 19.46
C GLN A 409 -2.95 -24.00 20.28
#